data_AF-A0A3L7YTG2-F1
#
_entry.id   AF-A0A3L7YTG2-F1
#
_cell.length_a   1.000
_cell.length_b   1.000
_cell.length_c   1.000
_cell.angle_alpha   90.00
_cell.angle_beta   90.00
_cell.angle_gamma   90.00
#
_symmetry.space_group_name_H-M   'P 1'
#
loop_
_entity.id
_entity.type
_entity.pdbx_description
1 polymer ?
#
loop_
_entity_poly.entity_id
_entity_poly.type
_entity_poly.pdbx_seq_one_letter_code
_entity_poly.pdbx_strand_id
1 'polypeptide(L)'
;MTSETAPAGTPPTRPPEGAVLAAPVTRGQIARVGLLLVVTFLVGALLLRMQADRIRPLDLPLPAGWAAVSADTVLAGISPQSAVRAARSADAPVGATPRVRLITLSSGGTDAPDLKGTFWLIVTDDVRPSMEIPAGDAMDVIRAYVLIDQAGRVALAVERGFADTDPTLPPD
;
A
#
# COMPACT_ATOMS: atom_id res chain seq x y z
N MET A 1 -96.76 40.32 -1.59
CA MET A 1 -95.82 39.17 -1.55
C MET A 1 -94.48 39.68 -2.03
N THR A 2 -93.51 39.76 -1.11
CA THR A 2 -92.15 40.24 -1.29
C THR A 2 -91.28 39.12 -1.86
N SER A 3 -90.64 39.32 -3.01
CA SER A 3 -89.61 38.40 -3.50
C SER A 3 -88.23 38.99 -3.26
N GLU A 4 -87.56 38.34 -2.33
CA GLU A 4 -86.22 38.53 -1.82
C GLU A 4 -85.17 38.31 -2.91
N THR A 5 -84.18 39.21 -3.00
CA THR A 5 -83.03 39.11 -3.90
C THR A 5 -81.94 38.29 -3.21
N ALA A 6 -81.60 37.11 -3.73
CA ALA A 6 -80.51 36.28 -3.20
C ALA A 6 -79.13 36.76 -3.70
N PRO A 7 -78.05 36.64 -2.90
CA PRO A 7 -76.75 37.23 -3.20
C PRO A 7 -75.93 36.40 -4.20
N ALA A 8 -75.09 37.10 -4.97
CA ALA A 8 -74.16 36.56 -5.94
C ALA A 8 -73.18 35.54 -5.31
N GLY A 9 -73.17 34.32 -5.85
CA GLY A 9 -72.18 33.30 -5.51
C GLY A 9 -70.82 33.57 -6.15
N THR A 10 -69.77 33.49 -5.33
CA THR A 10 -68.34 33.59 -5.69
C THR A 10 -67.97 32.65 -6.85
N PRO A 11 -67.15 33.09 -7.84
CA PRO A 11 -66.67 32.19 -8.89
C PRO A 11 -65.77 31.09 -8.31
N PRO A 12 -65.75 29.87 -8.88
CA PRO A 12 -64.94 28.79 -8.35
C PRO A 12 -63.44 29.13 -8.49
N THR A 13 -62.74 29.13 -7.36
CA THR A 13 -61.27 29.20 -7.29
C THR A 13 -60.70 27.98 -8.00
N ARG A 14 -59.92 28.18 -9.07
CA ARG A 14 -59.15 27.14 -9.75
C ARG A 14 -58.26 26.43 -8.70
N PRO A 15 -58.27 25.08 -8.61
CA PRO A 15 -57.39 24.39 -7.67
C PRO A 15 -55.92 24.70 -8.02
N PRO A 16 -55.02 24.80 -7.02
CA PRO A 16 -53.62 25.13 -7.25
C PRO A 16 -53.01 24.12 -8.23
N GLU A 17 -52.26 24.62 -9.21
CA GLU A 17 -51.56 23.79 -10.18
C GLU A 17 -50.79 22.71 -9.42
N GLY A 18 -51.26 21.46 -9.56
CA GLY A 18 -50.62 20.30 -8.98
C GLY A 18 -49.16 20.31 -9.36
N ALA A 19 -48.31 20.00 -8.38
CA ALA A 19 -46.87 19.87 -8.52
C ALA A 19 -46.51 19.35 -9.92
N VAL A 20 -45.78 20.18 -10.68
CA VAL A 20 -45.22 19.79 -11.98
C VAL A 20 -44.38 18.55 -11.73
N LEU A 21 -44.95 17.37 -11.98
CA LEU A 21 -44.23 16.11 -11.98
C LEU A 21 -43.08 16.31 -12.95
N ALA A 22 -41.85 16.19 -12.45
CA ALA A 22 -40.65 16.26 -13.26
C ALA A 22 -40.87 15.45 -14.53
N ALA A 23 -40.62 16.07 -15.69
CA ALA A 23 -40.85 15.45 -16.99
C ALA A 23 -40.32 14.00 -17.00
N PRO A 24 -41.05 13.04 -17.60
CA PRO A 24 -40.71 11.63 -17.51
C PRO A 24 -39.28 11.40 -17.99
N VAL A 25 -38.46 10.79 -17.13
CA VAL A 25 -37.05 10.51 -17.44
C VAL A 25 -37.01 9.58 -18.65
N THR A 26 -36.38 10.06 -19.72
CA THR A 26 -36.28 9.29 -20.97
C THR A 26 -35.25 8.17 -20.82
N ARG A 27 -35.46 7.04 -21.53
CA ARG A 27 -34.47 5.94 -21.57
C ARG A 27 -33.08 6.40 -21.99
N GLY A 28 -33.01 7.42 -22.87
CA GLY A 28 -31.76 8.06 -23.29
C GLY A 28 -31.06 8.83 -22.16
N GLN A 29 -31.79 9.49 -21.27
CA GLN A 29 -31.22 10.13 -20.07
C GLN A 29 -30.70 9.07 -19.10
N ILE A 30 -31.44 7.99 -18.88
CA ILE A 30 -30.99 6.88 -18.01
C ILE A 30 -29.71 6.26 -18.55
N ALA A 31 -29.64 5.99 -19.86
CA ALA A 31 -28.45 5.42 -20.50
C ALA A 31 -27.23 6.36 -20.40
N ARG A 32 -27.42 7.67 -20.58
CA ARG A 32 -26.34 8.67 -20.43
C ARG A 32 -25.83 8.76 -19.01
N VAL A 33 -26.72 8.77 -18.01
CA VAL A 33 -26.34 8.76 -16.59
C VAL A 33 -25.62 7.46 -16.26
N GLY A 34 -26.14 6.31 -16.70
CA GLY A 34 -25.49 5.01 -16.52
C GLY A 34 -24.09 4.97 -17.12
N LEU A 35 -23.94 5.44 -18.36
CA LEU A 35 -22.63 5.56 -19.01
C LEU A 35 -21.69 6.48 -18.24
N LEU A 36 -22.17 7.64 -17.80
CA LEU A 36 -21.36 8.59 -17.03
C LEU A 36 -20.87 7.97 -15.71
N LEU A 37 -21.74 7.26 -15.00
CA LEU A 37 -21.39 6.55 -13.77
C LEU A 37 -20.34 5.46 -14.02
N VAL A 38 -20.50 4.64 -15.07
CA VAL A 38 -19.53 3.60 -15.43
C VAL A 38 -18.18 4.21 -15.78
N VAL A 39 -18.15 5.24 -16.63
CA VAL A 39 -16.90 5.91 -17.02
C VAL A 39 -16.22 6.53 -15.80
N THR A 40 -16.98 7.23 -14.95
CA THR A 40 -16.45 7.85 -13.73
C THR A 40 -15.89 6.80 -12.78
N PHE A 41 -16.58 5.67 -12.60
CA PHE A 41 -16.11 4.55 -11.80
C PHE A 41 -14.80 3.97 -12.35
N LEU A 42 -14.73 3.70 -13.66
CA LEU A 42 -13.54 3.15 -14.30
C LEU A 42 -12.35 4.11 -14.22
N VAL A 43 -12.58 5.40 -14.46
CA VAL A 43 -11.54 6.43 -14.32
C VAL A 43 -11.08 6.54 -12.88
N GLY A 44 -12.00 6.55 -11.91
CA GLY A 44 -11.68 6.57 -10.48
C GLY A 44 -10.87 5.34 -10.06
N ALA A 45 -11.26 4.14 -10.49
CA ALA A 45 -10.54 2.91 -10.23
C ALA A 45 -9.14 2.91 -10.85
N LEU A 46 -9.01 3.43 -12.08
CA LEU A 46 -7.71 3.58 -12.75
C LEU A 46 -6.81 4.58 -12.01
N LEU A 47 -7.34 5.71 -11.57
CA LEU A 47 -6.57 6.70 -10.79
C LEU A 47 -6.13 6.13 -9.44
N LEU A 48 -7.01 5.43 -8.73
CA LEU A 48 -6.66 4.72 -7.49
C LEU A 48 -5.58 3.67 -7.75
N ARG A 49 -5.67 2.93 -8.86
CA ARG A 49 -4.65 1.97 -9.27
C ARG A 49 -3.31 2.64 -9.55
N MET A 50 -3.30 3.74 -10.30
CA MET A 50 -2.10 4.53 -10.59
C MET A 50 -1.49 5.14 -9.32
N GLN A 51 -2.31 5.55 -8.35
CA GLN A 51 -1.83 6.02 -7.04
C GLN A 51 -1.27 4.89 -6.17
N ALA A 52 -1.87 3.69 -6.24
CA ALA A 52 -1.36 2.50 -5.56
C ALA A 52 -0.05 1.98 -6.19
N ASP A 53 0.05 2.04 -7.52
CA ASP A 53 1.26 1.69 -8.29
C ASP A 53 2.34 2.79 -8.22
N ARG A 54 2.04 3.94 -7.59
CA ARG A 54 3.04 4.97 -7.35
C ARG A 54 4.10 4.39 -6.42
N ILE A 55 5.32 4.28 -6.95
CA ILE A 55 6.49 3.77 -6.24
C ILE A 55 6.61 4.52 -4.91
N ARG A 56 6.24 3.85 -3.81
CA ARG A 56 6.53 4.35 -2.48
C ARG A 56 8.02 4.09 -2.23
N PRO A 57 8.82 5.13 -1.99
CA PRO A 57 10.22 4.95 -1.64
C PRO A 57 10.29 4.02 -0.43
N LEU A 58 11.28 3.13 -0.44
CA LEU A 58 11.51 2.25 0.68
C LEU A 58 12.18 3.08 1.78
N ASP A 59 11.49 3.30 2.89
CA ASP A 59 12.03 4.02 4.06
C ASP A 59 13.06 3.19 4.85
N LEU A 60 13.54 2.08 4.27
CA LEU A 60 14.60 1.25 4.85
C LEU A 60 15.83 1.33 3.94
N PRO A 61 17.02 1.59 4.50
CA PRO A 61 18.23 1.56 3.72
C PRO A 61 18.46 0.15 3.19
N LEU A 62 18.90 0.06 1.94
CA LEU A 62 19.25 -1.18 1.29
C LEU A 62 20.78 -1.29 1.21
N PRO A 63 21.33 -2.52 1.19
CA PRO A 63 22.74 -2.71 0.90
C PRO A 63 23.12 -2.11 -0.46
N ALA A 64 24.39 -1.72 -0.60
CA ALA A 64 24.89 -1.19 -1.86
C ALA A 64 24.64 -2.18 -3.03
N GLY A 65 24.12 -1.65 -4.15
CA GLY A 65 23.80 -2.44 -5.34
C GLY A 65 22.46 -3.19 -5.30
N TRP A 66 21.78 -3.21 -4.14
CA TRP A 66 20.41 -3.69 -4.08
C TRP A 66 19.46 -2.62 -4.61
N ALA A 67 18.45 -3.07 -5.35
CA ALA A 67 17.39 -2.22 -5.85
C ALA A 67 16.06 -2.86 -5.51
N ALA A 68 15.28 -2.19 -4.67
CA ALA A 68 13.95 -2.62 -4.30
C ALA A 68 13.02 -1.42 -4.07
N VAL A 69 11.73 -1.66 -4.25
CA VAL A 69 10.66 -0.72 -3.95
C VAL A 69 9.70 -1.34 -2.95
N SER A 70 8.99 -0.53 -2.17
CA SER A 70 7.98 -1.08 -1.27
C SER A 70 6.84 -1.71 -2.08
N ALA A 71 6.37 -2.88 -1.66
CA ALA A 71 5.26 -3.58 -2.28
C ALA A 71 4.03 -3.56 -1.38
N ASP A 72 2.84 -3.63 -1.98
CA ASP A 72 1.58 -3.68 -1.25
C ASP A 72 1.38 -5.07 -0.62
N THR A 73 1.00 -5.07 0.66
CA THR A 73 0.71 -6.29 1.44
C THR A 73 -0.37 -7.18 0.84
N VAL A 74 -1.20 -6.68 -0.08
CA VAL A 74 -2.15 -7.49 -0.86
C VAL A 74 -1.44 -8.57 -1.70
N LEU A 75 -0.18 -8.33 -2.07
CA LEU A 75 0.65 -9.30 -2.81
C LEU A 75 1.37 -10.30 -1.91
N ALA A 76 1.19 -10.20 -0.59
CA ALA A 76 1.87 -11.08 0.36
C ALA A 76 1.19 -12.45 0.45
N GLY A 77 1.95 -13.53 0.21
CA GLY A 77 1.52 -14.90 0.44
C GLY A 77 1.52 -15.31 1.91
N ILE A 78 2.27 -14.59 2.76
CA ILE A 78 2.32 -14.79 4.21
C ILE A 78 2.32 -13.46 4.96
N SER A 79 1.96 -13.50 6.24
CA SER A 79 2.01 -12.31 7.10
C SER A 79 3.44 -11.94 7.50
N PRO A 80 3.70 -10.68 7.92
CA PRO A 80 5.00 -10.26 8.42
C PRO A 80 5.48 -11.11 9.61
N GLN A 81 4.57 -11.46 10.54
CA GLN A 81 4.93 -12.28 11.71
C GLN A 81 5.35 -13.70 11.29
N SER A 82 4.70 -14.26 10.27
CA SER A 82 5.08 -15.56 9.71
C SER A 82 6.44 -15.49 9.03
N ALA A 83 6.76 -14.41 8.32
CA ALA A 83 8.08 -14.21 7.72
C ALA A 83 9.19 -14.11 8.79
N VAL A 84 8.97 -13.35 9.87
CA VAL A 84 9.92 -13.26 10.99
C VAL A 84 10.11 -14.62 11.66
N ARG A 85 9.02 -15.38 11.84
CA ARG A 85 9.09 -16.73 12.38
C ARG A 85 9.91 -17.65 11.48
N ALA A 86 9.66 -17.62 10.17
CA ALA A 86 10.38 -18.40 9.18
C ALA A 86 11.88 -18.11 9.20
N ALA A 87 12.24 -16.82 9.25
CA ALA A 87 13.63 -16.39 9.37
C ALA A 87 14.30 -16.97 10.64
N ARG A 88 13.64 -16.83 11.80
CA ARG A 88 14.16 -17.39 13.07
C ARG A 88 14.25 -18.91 13.06
N SER A 89 13.28 -19.60 12.46
CA SER A 89 13.32 -21.06 12.36
C SER A 89 14.39 -21.60 11.42
N ALA A 90 14.91 -20.74 10.53
CA ALA A 90 16.02 -21.04 9.65
C ALA A 90 17.35 -20.50 10.20
N ASP A 91 17.40 -20.15 11.49
CA ASP A 91 18.56 -19.58 12.17
C ASP A 91 19.16 -18.34 11.47
N ALA A 92 18.31 -17.59 10.75
CA ALA A 92 18.73 -16.35 10.11
C ALA A 92 19.01 -15.26 11.17
N PRO A 93 19.96 -14.34 10.91
CA PRO A 93 20.33 -13.27 11.83
C PRO A 93 19.19 -12.25 11.99
N VAL A 94 18.31 -12.52 12.94
CA VAL A 94 17.14 -11.68 13.27
C VAL A 94 17.14 -11.37 14.74
N GLY A 95 17.23 -10.08 15.07
CA GLY A 95 17.28 -9.60 16.44
C GLY A 95 15.92 -9.54 17.11
N ALA A 96 15.91 -8.91 18.29
CA ALA A 96 14.71 -8.76 19.10
C ALA A 96 13.67 -7.84 18.43
N THR A 97 14.12 -6.74 17.81
CA THR A 97 13.29 -5.69 17.22
C THR A 97 13.54 -5.51 15.72
N PRO A 98 13.16 -6.48 14.86
CA PRO A 98 13.37 -6.37 13.43
C PRO A 98 12.38 -5.39 12.78
N ARG A 99 12.86 -4.62 11.81
CA ARG A 99 12.03 -3.82 10.89
C ARG A 99 11.65 -4.68 9.70
N VAL A 100 10.35 -4.80 9.41
CA VAL A 100 9.83 -5.71 8.39
C VAL A 100 9.07 -4.92 7.33
N ARG A 101 9.40 -5.15 6.06
CA ARG A 101 8.73 -4.50 4.94
C ARG A 101 8.56 -5.45 3.76
N LEU A 102 7.39 -5.42 3.13
CA LEU A 102 7.21 -6.12 1.85
C LEU A 102 7.85 -5.28 0.74
N ILE A 103 8.66 -5.91 -0.08
CA ILE A 103 9.38 -5.26 -1.17
C ILE A 103 9.23 -6.04 -2.47
N THR A 104 9.35 -5.34 -3.60
CA THR A 104 9.65 -5.94 -4.89
C THR A 104 11.12 -5.66 -5.20
N LEU A 105 11.94 -6.71 -5.17
CA LEU A 105 13.36 -6.69 -5.44
C LEU A 105 13.60 -6.80 -6.96
N SER A 106 14.28 -5.81 -7.53
CA SER A 106 14.70 -5.81 -8.94
C SER A 106 16.19 -6.20 -9.11
N SER A 107 17.00 -6.06 -8.07
CA SER A 107 18.39 -6.49 -8.00
C SER A 107 18.79 -6.81 -6.56
N GLY A 108 19.34 -8.00 -6.30
CA GLY A 108 20.02 -8.35 -5.05
C GLY A 108 21.52 -8.01 -5.02
N GLY A 109 21.96 -7.13 -5.92
CA GLY A 109 23.37 -6.71 -6.03
C GLY A 109 24.31 -7.89 -6.30
N THR A 110 25.52 -7.81 -5.76
CA THR A 110 26.52 -8.90 -5.85
C THR A 110 26.17 -10.11 -5.00
N ASP A 111 25.33 -9.93 -3.98
CA ASP A 111 24.99 -10.98 -3.02
C ASP A 111 24.08 -12.03 -3.65
N ALA A 112 23.14 -11.58 -4.50
CA ALA A 112 22.25 -12.45 -5.25
C ALA A 112 21.81 -11.77 -6.57
N PRO A 113 22.64 -11.79 -7.62
CA PRO A 113 22.39 -11.05 -8.86
C PRO A 113 21.14 -11.54 -9.60
N ASP A 114 20.80 -12.82 -9.44
CA ASP A 114 19.65 -13.45 -10.10
C ASP A 114 18.36 -13.35 -9.27
N LEU A 115 18.44 -12.89 -8.02
CA LEU A 115 17.30 -12.84 -7.12
C LEU A 115 16.40 -11.65 -7.44
N LYS A 116 15.18 -11.94 -7.89
CA LYS A 116 14.16 -10.95 -8.26
C LYS A 116 12.77 -11.43 -7.85
N GLY A 117 11.89 -10.49 -7.53
CA GLY A 117 10.51 -10.79 -7.17
C GLY A 117 10.07 -10.14 -5.86
N THR A 118 8.95 -10.61 -5.31
CA THR A 118 8.36 -10.05 -4.09
C THR A 118 8.83 -10.80 -2.86
N PHE A 119 9.40 -10.08 -1.90
CA PHE A 119 9.96 -10.65 -0.68
C PHE A 119 9.55 -9.83 0.54
N TRP A 120 9.48 -10.49 1.69
CA TRP A 120 9.56 -9.80 2.98
C TRP A 120 11.02 -9.50 3.28
N LEU A 121 11.36 -8.22 3.32
CA LEU A 121 12.63 -7.71 3.81
C LEU A 121 12.55 -7.54 5.33
N ILE A 122 13.46 -8.20 6.03
CA ILE A 122 13.65 -8.07 7.47
C ILE A 122 15.01 -7.43 7.68
N VAL A 123 15.03 -6.26 8.31
CA VAL A 123 16.25 -5.52 8.66
C VAL A 123 16.37 -5.50 10.17
N THR A 124 17.48 -6.00 10.67
CA THR A 124 17.80 -5.93 12.10
C THR A 124 19.09 -5.14 12.27
N ASP A 125 19.05 -4.12 13.11
CA ASP A 125 20.25 -3.43 13.59
C ASP A 125 20.72 -4.12 14.87
N ASP A 126 22.03 -4.16 15.10
CA ASP A 126 22.65 -4.73 16.30
C ASP A 126 22.50 -6.26 16.41
N VAL A 127 22.87 -6.97 15.35
CA VAL A 127 23.01 -8.43 15.39
C VAL A 127 24.36 -8.78 16.01
N ARG A 128 24.36 -9.68 17.01
CA ARG A 128 25.61 -10.28 17.51
C ARG A 128 26.33 -10.94 16.33
N PRO A 129 27.54 -10.49 15.96
CA PRO A 129 28.24 -11.00 14.79
C PRO A 129 28.37 -12.52 14.85
N SER A 130 28.01 -13.20 13.76
CA SER A 130 28.40 -14.59 13.56
C SER A 130 29.85 -14.71 13.04
N MET A 131 30.38 -13.62 12.46
CA MET A 131 31.74 -13.49 11.95
C MET A 131 32.71 -13.00 13.03
N GLU A 132 33.92 -13.55 13.04
CA GLU A 132 35.03 -13.05 13.86
C GLU A 132 35.45 -11.68 13.33
N ILE A 133 35.21 -10.61 14.12
CA ILE A 133 35.62 -9.25 13.73
C ILE A 133 37.16 -9.21 13.74
N PRO A 134 37.82 -8.83 12.64
CA PRO A 134 39.27 -8.64 12.63
C PRO A 134 39.68 -7.63 13.70
N ALA A 135 40.59 -8.02 14.59
CA ALA A 135 41.07 -7.15 15.66
C ALA A 135 41.72 -5.89 15.07
N GLY A 136 41.04 -4.74 15.20
CA GLY A 136 41.53 -3.44 14.73
C GLY A 136 40.54 -2.63 13.91
N ASP A 137 39.51 -3.27 13.33
CA ASP A 137 38.37 -2.57 12.71
C ASP A 137 37.25 -2.44 13.74
N ALA A 138 37.12 -1.25 14.33
CA ALA A 138 35.96 -0.91 15.14
C ALA A 138 34.75 -0.74 14.20
N MET A 139 34.04 -1.84 13.97
CA MET A 139 32.70 -1.80 13.38
C MET A 139 31.71 -1.55 14.52
N ASP A 140 31.02 -0.41 14.47
CA ASP A 140 30.14 0.03 15.56
C ASP A 140 28.74 -0.60 15.46
N VAL A 141 28.26 -0.92 14.24
CA VAL A 141 26.92 -1.48 14.02
C VAL A 141 26.96 -2.63 13.01
N ILE A 142 26.43 -3.79 13.38
CA ILE A 142 26.17 -4.89 12.44
C ILE A 142 24.68 -4.95 12.13
N ARG A 143 24.35 -4.90 10.85
CA ARG A 143 22.98 -4.97 10.37
C ARG A 143 22.80 -6.20 9.49
N ALA A 144 21.74 -6.94 9.77
CA ALA A 144 21.34 -8.09 8.98
C ALA A 144 20.16 -7.76 8.08
N TYR A 145 20.22 -8.28 6.87
CA TYR A 145 19.18 -8.20 5.86
C TYR A 145 18.75 -9.61 5.49
N VAL A 146 17.49 -9.95 5.75
CA VAL A 146 16.93 -11.26 5.43
C VAL A 146 15.75 -11.09 4.48
N LEU A 147 15.76 -11.85 3.38
CA LEU A 147 14.69 -11.92 2.40
C LEU A 147 13.93 -13.23 2.57
N ILE A 148 12.63 -13.14 2.84
CA ILE A 148 11.73 -14.29 2.92
C ILE A 148 10.78 -14.27 1.73
N ASP A 149 10.68 -15.39 1.04
CA ASP A 149 9.75 -15.55 -0.08
C ASP A 149 8.29 -15.67 0.39
N GLN A 150 7.37 -15.72 -0.57
CA GLN A 150 5.93 -15.79 -0.28
C GLN A 150 5.48 -17.17 0.25
N ALA A 151 6.37 -18.17 0.26
CA ALA A 151 6.13 -19.49 0.84
C ALA A 151 6.74 -19.63 2.25
N GLY A 152 7.40 -18.59 2.77
CA GLY A 152 8.05 -18.62 4.08
C GLY A 152 9.43 -19.28 4.06
N ARG A 153 10.13 -19.25 2.93
CA ARG A 153 11.51 -19.74 2.82
C ARG A 153 12.49 -18.58 2.80
N VAL A 154 13.64 -18.77 3.44
CA VAL A 154 14.74 -17.81 3.36
C VAL A 154 15.34 -17.88 1.95
N ALA A 155 15.22 -16.77 1.22
CA ALA A 155 15.81 -16.60 -0.10
C ALA A 155 17.25 -16.06 -0.01
N LEU A 156 17.50 -15.18 0.97
CA LEU A 156 18.82 -14.59 1.22
C LEU A 156 18.91 -14.12 2.66
N ALA A 157 20.07 -14.27 3.28
CA ALA A 157 20.40 -13.68 4.57
C ALA A 157 21.85 -13.16 4.50
N VAL A 158 22.04 -11.86 4.75
CA VAL A 158 23.37 -11.24 4.71
C VAL A 158 23.55 -10.31 5.91
N GLU A 159 24.76 -10.33 6.48
CA GLU A 159 25.20 -9.41 7.52
C GLU A 159 26.15 -8.37 6.91
N ARG A 160 26.01 -7.12 7.32
CA ARG A 160 26.89 -6.01 6.91
C ARG A 160 27.31 -5.25 8.15
N GLY A 161 28.63 -5.10 8.33
CA GLY A 161 29.20 -4.20 9.30
C GLY A 161 29.24 -2.78 8.75
N PHE A 162 28.82 -1.83 9.57
CA PHE A 162 28.84 -0.40 9.31
C PHE A 162 29.66 0.27 10.41
N ALA A 163 30.45 1.28 10.05
CA ALA A 163 31.03 2.21 11.01
C ALA A 163 30.04 3.37 11.23
N ASP A 164 30.05 4.04 12.39
CA ASP A 164 29.16 5.17 12.68
C ASP A 164 29.32 6.34 11.68
N THR A 165 30.43 6.38 10.94
CA THR A 165 30.70 7.36 9.89
C THR A 165 30.15 6.98 8.51
N ASP A 166 29.52 5.81 8.38
CA ASP A 166 28.97 5.35 7.11
C ASP A 166 27.74 6.19 6.72
N PRO A 167 27.77 6.90 5.58
CA PRO A 167 26.68 7.77 5.13
C PRO A 167 25.40 7.01 4.74
N THR A 168 25.44 5.68 4.73
CA THR A 168 24.27 4.82 4.48
C THR A 168 23.47 4.52 5.76
N LEU A 169 23.97 4.92 6.94
CA LEU A 169 23.22 4.86 8.19
C LEU A 169 22.25 6.05 8.30
N PRO A 170 21.00 5.83 8.78
CA PRO A 170 20.11 6.93 9.13
C PRO A 170 20.68 7.69 10.35
N PRO A 171 20.44 9.01 10.47
CA PRO A 171 20.78 9.75 11.68
C PRO A 171 19.95 9.24 12.87
N ASP A 172 20.57 9.20 14.04
CA ASP A 172 19.95 8.82 15.33
C ASP A 172 18.73 9.69 15.71
#